data_AF-A0A2K3UXS1-F1
#
_entry.id   AF-A0A2K3UXS1-F1
#
_cell.length_a   1.000
_cell.length_b   1.000
_cell.length_c   1.000
_cell.angle_alpha   90.00
_cell.angle_beta   90.00
_cell.angle_gamma   90.00
#
_symmetry.space_group_name_H-M   'P 1'
#
loop_
_entity.id
_entity.type
_entity.pdbx_description
1 polymer ?
#
loop_
_entity_poly.entity_id
_entity_poly.type
_entity_poly.pdbx_seq_one_letter_code
_entity_poly.pdbx_strand_id
1 'polypeptide(L)'
;MKITRLTAVVCTLSLALMACGTSTPQAGTQPAPAQAATAAQMSDAQAQTMLGAESLRPSSGAVTNVTYAFKGTVTQGPSTGTVLAGDLKLKVRALRSGLSFLEGTLAGTVGVRGLLFKDGSSILVFDVEPQGIIGRGKPGEARMLSGVFFGPDIGGGDRGTWTATLQAAPPAEAPKSGARALHASSDTPAVDLLIDGAKVSPAGGFAFRTTFPNNAAGGGYAQLPSGKRQVKVCAAGTTVCPVAAALNLAAGTRYTVAVIGTLSPDDDHGKTPRPLTPLVLQDSAASKPDKAQVRLVHAAATPAANLVDVYVTAPGADIGKISPAIADFQYSKDSGYLPLPPGDYQVRITLPHTKTVVIDSGKLSLMAGKVFTAFAVDPLPGTQAFGAVLLQDN
;
A
#
# COMPACT_ATOMS: atom_id res chain seq x y z
N MET A 1 -22.12 3.73 52.47
CA MET A 1 -22.67 5.06 52.82
C MET A 1 -23.36 5.60 51.56
N LYS A 2 -24.68 5.45 51.41
CA LYS A 2 -25.79 6.30 51.90
C LYS A 2 -26.01 7.57 51.04
N ILE A 3 -27.19 7.61 50.39
CA ILE A 3 -28.10 8.74 50.05
C ILE A 3 -27.62 9.76 48.96
N THR A 4 -28.41 10.44 48.11
CA THR A 4 -29.85 10.79 48.06
C THR A 4 -30.32 11.23 46.66
N ARG A 5 -31.62 11.07 46.44
CA ARG A 5 -32.49 11.58 45.35
C ARG A 5 -32.72 13.11 45.40
N LEU A 6 -33.63 13.55 44.49
CA LEU A 6 -34.52 14.75 44.45
C LEU A 6 -34.02 15.90 43.54
N THR A 7 -34.82 16.61 42.70
CA THR A 7 -36.28 16.82 42.60
C THR A 7 -36.65 17.38 41.20
N ALA A 8 -37.94 17.30 40.86
CA ALA A 8 -38.61 17.85 39.67
C ALA A 8 -38.92 19.36 39.74
N VAL A 9 -39.18 19.99 38.58
CA VAL A 9 -39.90 21.27 38.36
C VAL A 9 -40.70 21.12 37.04
N VAL A 10 -42.00 20.86 37.07
CA VAL A 10 -43.19 21.77 37.05
C VAL A 10 -43.51 22.40 35.68
N CYS A 11 -44.80 22.24 35.36
CA CYS A 11 -45.63 22.52 34.19
C CYS A 11 -46.01 24.01 34.05
N THR A 12 -46.26 24.49 32.81
CA THR A 12 -47.25 25.55 32.52
C THR A 12 -47.87 25.36 31.13
N LEU A 13 -49.16 25.65 31.08
CA LEU A 13 -50.17 25.36 30.06
C LEU A 13 -50.71 26.67 29.44
N SER A 14 -51.36 26.57 28.26
CA SER A 14 -52.40 27.47 27.67
C SER A 14 -51.88 28.53 26.70
N LEU A 15 -52.58 28.99 25.64
CA LEU A 15 -53.76 28.62 24.82
C LEU A 15 -53.92 29.80 23.82
N ALA A 16 -54.16 29.60 22.51
CA ALA A 16 -54.71 30.65 21.63
C ALA A 16 -55.42 30.12 20.35
N LEU A 17 -56.57 30.74 20.09
CA LEU A 17 -57.61 30.71 19.04
C LEU A 17 -57.16 30.39 17.58
N MET A 18 -57.90 29.64 16.74
CA MET A 18 -59.27 29.75 16.16
C MET A 18 -59.31 30.51 14.80
N ALA A 19 -59.59 29.80 13.69
CA ALA A 19 -60.28 30.31 12.50
C ALA A 19 -60.82 29.17 11.62
N CYS A 20 -62.14 29.22 11.34
CA CYS A 20 -62.90 28.33 10.45
C CYS A 20 -62.71 28.68 8.97
N GLY A 21 -62.83 27.67 8.11
CA GLY A 21 -63.08 27.82 6.67
C GLY A 21 -63.72 26.55 6.11
N THR A 22 -65.02 26.58 5.88
CA THR A 22 -65.84 25.50 5.31
C THR A 22 -66.02 25.69 3.80
N SER A 23 -65.82 24.64 3.01
CA SER A 23 -66.48 24.48 1.70
C SER A 23 -66.78 23.01 1.41
N THR A 24 -68.03 22.77 1.02
CA THR A 24 -68.73 21.49 0.78
C THR A 24 -68.64 21.03 -0.69
N PRO A 25 -69.11 19.81 -1.04
CA PRO A 25 -68.50 18.94 -2.06
C PRO A 25 -69.23 18.94 -3.42
N GLN A 26 -68.59 18.39 -4.45
CA GLN A 26 -69.34 17.80 -5.57
C GLN A 26 -68.61 16.64 -6.27
N ALA A 27 -69.42 15.65 -6.65
CA ALA A 27 -69.09 14.28 -6.98
C ALA A 27 -68.61 14.07 -8.43
N GLY A 28 -67.84 13.01 -8.63
CA GLY A 28 -67.54 12.46 -9.96
C GLY A 28 -66.75 11.16 -9.90
N THR A 29 -67.45 10.06 -10.19
CA THR A 29 -66.94 8.73 -10.64
C THR A 29 -66.16 7.85 -9.66
N GLN A 30 -66.85 6.84 -9.13
CA GLN A 30 -66.27 5.58 -8.67
C GLN A 30 -66.21 4.59 -9.85
N PRO A 31 -65.05 3.97 -10.12
CA PRO A 31 -64.99 2.61 -10.62
C PRO A 31 -64.52 1.63 -9.53
N ALA A 32 -64.91 0.38 -9.72
CA ALA A 32 -64.69 -0.85 -8.96
C ALA A 32 -63.26 -1.08 -8.37
N PRO A 33 -63.10 -1.96 -7.35
CA PRO A 33 -61.83 -2.18 -6.67
C PRO A 33 -60.75 -2.69 -7.65
N ALA A 34 -59.62 -1.98 -7.70
CA ALA A 34 -58.46 -2.43 -8.44
C ALA A 34 -57.90 -3.70 -7.79
N GLN A 35 -57.91 -4.76 -8.58
CA GLN A 35 -57.34 -6.07 -8.32
C GLN A 35 -55.89 -5.96 -7.82
N ALA A 36 -55.53 -6.90 -6.95
CA ALA A 36 -54.17 -7.15 -6.49
C ALA A 36 -53.19 -7.14 -7.68
N ALA A 37 -52.28 -6.16 -7.68
CA ALA A 37 -51.12 -6.19 -8.54
C ALA A 37 -50.21 -7.32 -8.03
N THR A 38 -50.22 -8.44 -8.74
CA THR A 38 -49.23 -9.51 -8.66
C THR A 38 -47.83 -8.92 -8.55
N ALA A 39 -47.14 -9.21 -7.44
CA ALA A 39 -45.74 -8.93 -7.27
C ALA A 39 -44.97 -9.53 -8.45
N ALA A 40 -44.35 -8.68 -9.26
CA ALA A 40 -43.44 -9.09 -10.30
C ALA A 40 -42.31 -9.91 -9.65
N GLN A 41 -42.30 -11.23 -9.92
CA GLN A 41 -41.25 -12.11 -9.47
C GLN A 41 -39.94 -11.69 -10.14
N MET A 42 -38.98 -11.22 -9.35
CA MET A 42 -37.60 -11.08 -9.80
C MET A 42 -37.06 -12.44 -10.23
N SER A 43 -36.43 -12.47 -11.40
CA SER A 43 -35.83 -13.69 -11.96
C SER A 43 -34.56 -14.10 -11.20
N ASP A 44 -34.22 -15.40 -11.24
CA ASP A 44 -33.01 -15.96 -10.61
C ASP A 44 -31.72 -15.24 -11.02
N ALA A 45 -31.68 -14.66 -12.22
CA ALA A 45 -30.56 -13.85 -12.70
C ALA A 45 -30.43 -12.51 -11.94
N GLN A 46 -31.55 -11.87 -11.55
CA GLN A 46 -31.53 -10.63 -10.76
C GLN A 46 -31.18 -10.89 -9.29
N ALA A 47 -31.51 -12.08 -8.76
CA ALA A 47 -31.05 -12.53 -7.45
C ALA A 47 -29.54 -12.83 -7.43
N GLN A 48 -28.99 -13.34 -8.55
CA GLN A 48 -27.56 -13.65 -8.72
C GLN A 48 -26.66 -12.42 -8.91
N THR A 49 -27.21 -11.27 -9.32
CA THR A 49 -26.45 -10.00 -9.41
C THR A 49 -26.43 -9.24 -8.08
N MET A 50 -27.46 -9.38 -7.24
CA MET A 50 -27.60 -8.65 -5.97
C MET A 50 -26.70 -9.20 -4.85
N LEU A 51 -26.47 -10.51 -4.85
CA LEU A 51 -25.42 -11.21 -4.12
C LEU A 51 -24.30 -11.47 -5.12
N GLY A 52 -23.12 -10.85 -5.02
CA GLY A 52 -22.05 -10.93 -6.03
C GLY A 52 -21.53 -12.35 -6.35
N ALA A 53 -22.33 -13.16 -7.03
CA ALA A 53 -22.15 -14.59 -7.20
C ALA A 53 -21.39 -14.97 -8.47
N GLU A 54 -20.96 -14.00 -9.28
CA GLU A 54 -19.91 -14.27 -10.29
C GLU A 54 -18.49 -14.28 -9.69
N SER A 55 -18.31 -13.91 -8.42
CA SER A 55 -17.03 -14.11 -7.69
C SER A 55 -17.13 -15.18 -6.58
N LEU A 56 -18.26 -15.88 -6.45
CA LEU A 56 -18.47 -16.90 -5.42
C LEU A 56 -18.64 -18.31 -5.97
N ARG A 57 -17.87 -18.66 -7.01
CA ARG A 57 -17.47 -20.07 -7.26
C ARG A 57 -16.01 -20.31 -6.90
N PRO A 58 -15.63 -20.31 -5.61
CA PRO A 58 -14.39 -20.95 -5.22
C PRO A 58 -14.56 -22.47 -5.16
N SER A 59 -13.52 -23.16 -5.61
CA SER A 59 -13.29 -24.56 -5.28
C SER A 59 -13.23 -24.74 -3.75
N SER A 60 -13.60 -25.95 -3.30
CA SER A 60 -13.45 -26.42 -1.92
C SER A 60 -12.20 -25.84 -1.23
N GLY A 61 -12.39 -24.94 -0.26
CA GLY A 61 -11.31 -24.44 0.61
C GLY A 61 -11.13 -22.92 0.70
N ALA A 62 -11.81 -22.10 -0.10
CA ALA A 62 -11.67 -20.63 0.00
C ALA A 62 -12.27 -20.06 1.29
N VAL A 63 -11.53 -19.14 1.90
CA VAL A 63 -11.97 -18.34 3.05
C VAL A 63 -12.19 -16.91 2.57
N THR A 64 -13.39 -16.39 2.78
CA THR A 64 -13.73 -14.99 2.44
C THR A 64 -13.90 -14.20 3.72
N ASN A 65 -13.26 -13.03 3.80
CA ASN A 65 -13.47 -12.10 4.92
C ASN A 65 -14.59 -11.12 4.55
N VAL A 66 -15.54 -10.93 5.46
CA VAL A 66 -16.64 -9.98 5.31
C VAL A 66 -16.79 -9.15 6.59
N THR A 67 -17.14 -7.88 6.44
CA THR A 67 -17.42 -6.98 7.56
C THR A 67 -18.84 -6.47 7.45
N TYR A 68 -19.59 -6.53 8.54
CA TYR A 68 -20.93 -5.96 8.65
C TYR A 68 -20.95 -4.84 9.70
N ALA A 69 -21.68 -3.77 9.43
CA ALA A 69 -22.08 -2.82 10.46
C ALA A 69 -23.23 -3.45 11.25
N PHE A 70 -22.96 -3.86 12.49
CA PHE A 70 -23.92 -4.59 13.32
C PHE A 70 -24.54 -3.68 14.37
N LYS A 71 -25.84 -3.85 14.59
CA LYS A 71 -26.59 -3.22 15.69
C LYS A 71 -27.65 -4.18 16.20
N GLY A 72 -27.62 -4.46 17.49
CA GLY A 72 -28.56 -5.31 18.21
C GLY A 72 -29.06 -4.63 19.47
N THR A 73 -30.33 -4.84 19.81
CA THR A 73 -30.93 -4.32 21.03
C THR A 73 -31.74 -5.40 21.73
N VAL A 74 -31.53 -5.56 23.03
CA VAL A 74 -32.38 -6.42 23.88
C VAL A 74 -33.67 -5.66 24.18
N THR A 75 -34.80 -6.21 23.77
CA THR A 75 -36.13 -5.60 23.85
C THR A 75 -37.03 -6.22 24.92
N GLN A 76 -36.69 -7.41 25.43
CA GLN A 76 -37.38 -8.06 26.55
C GLN A 76 -36.38 -8.84 27.41
N GLY A 77 -36.68 -9.02 28.70
CA GLY A 77 -35.85 -9.78 29.65
C GLY A 77 -35.03 -8.91 30.60
N PRO A 78 -34.23 -9.53 31.49
CA PRO A 78 -33.46 -8.83 32.53
C PRO A 78 -32.50 -7.75 32.00
N SER A 79 -32.02 -7.89 30.77
CA SER A 79 -31.04 -6.98 30.15
C SER A 79 -31.69 -6.02 29.14
N THR A 80 -33.00 -5.79 29.22
CA THR A 80 -33.73 -4.86 28.33
C THR A 80 -33.06 -3.49 28.27
N GLY A 81 -32.90 -2.97 27.04
CA GLY A 81 -32.21 -1.70 26.76
C GLY A 81 -30.73 -1.84 26.43
N THR A 82 -30.14 -3.03 26.62
CA THR A 82 -28.75 -3.31 26.22
C THR A 82 -28.60 -3.22 24.70
N VAL A 83 -27.57 -2.51 24.25
CA VAL A 83 -27.23 -2.35 22.83
C VAL A 83 -25.87 -2.99 22.55
N LEU A 84 -25.83 -3.87 21.55
CA LEU A 84 -24.62 -4.45 20.98
C LEU A 84 -24.41 -3.81 19.61
N ALA A 85 -23.33 -3.06 19.42
CA ALA A 85 -23.06 -2.42 18.14
C ALA A 85 -21.56 -2.40 17.81
N GLY A 86 -21.24 -2.38 16.52
CA GLY A 86 -19.86 -2.27 16.03
C GLY A 86 -19.63 -3.08 14.76
N ASP A 87 -18.36 -3.19 14.37
CA ASP A 87 -17.98 -4.01 13.23
C ASP A 87 -18.06 -5.50 13.60
N LEU A 88 -18.91 -6.23 12.89
CA LEU A 88 -18.97 -7.68 12.90
C LEU A 88 -18.08 -8.20 11.75
N LYS A 89 -16.87 -8.63 12.10
CA LYS A 89 -15.89 -9.19 11.14
C LYS A 89 -16.02 -10.70 11.15
N LEU A 90 -16.33 -11.31 10.01
CA LEU A 90 -16.53 -12.74 9.87
C LEU A 90 -15.62 -13.32 8.78
N LYS A 91 -14.99 -14.45 9.08
CA LYS A 91 -14.40 -15.38 8.14
C LYS A 91 -15.47 -16.37 7.71
N VAL A 92 -15.79 -16.38 6.43
CA VAL A 92 -16.73 -17.31 5.82
C VAL A 92 -15.93 -18.44 5.19
N ARG A 93 -16.11 -19.64 5.71
CA ARG A 93 -15.54 -20.86 5.14
C ARG A 93 -16.66 -21.66 4.49
N ALA A 94 -16.62 -21.76 3.17
CA ALA A 94 -17.56 -22.59 2.43
C ALA A 94 -17.32 -24.08 2.74
N LEU A 95 -18.39 -24.81 3.04
CA LEU A 95 -18.38 -26.26 3.17
C LEU A 95 -19.05 -26.89 1.94
N ARG A 96 -19.05 -28.21 1.85
CA ARG A 96 -19.84 -28.93 0.84
C ARG A 96 -21.34 -28.68 1.10
N SER A 97 -22.18 -28.89 0.09
CA SER A 97 -23.66 -28.79 0.15
C SER A 97 -24.28 -27.42 0.44
N GLY A 98 -23.58 -26.30 0.19
CA GLY A 98 -24.17 -24.95 0.29
C GLY A 98 -24.33 -24.41 1.72
N LEU A 99 -23.64 -25.03 2.68
CA LEU A 99 -23.49 -24.53 4.05
C LEU A 99 -22.15 -23.81 4.17
N SER A 100 -22.09 -22.72 4.93
CA SER A 100 -20.84 -22.05 5.27
C SER A 100 -20.69 -21.90 6.78
N PHE A 101 -19.48 -22.10 7.28
CA PHE A 101 -19.13 -21.80 8.67
C PHE A 101 -18.67 -20.35 8.79
N LEU A 102 -19.11 -19.67 9.86
CA LEU A 102 -18.80 -18.29 10.18
C LEU A 102 -18.00 -18.25 11.47
N GLU A 103 -16.88 -17.52 11.47
CA GLU A 103 -16.07 -17.31 12.66
C GLU A 103 -15.51 -15.89 12.67
N GLY A 104 -15.55 -15.21 13.81
CA GLY A 104 -14.93 -13.90 13.92
C GLY A 104 -15.29 -13.17 15.20
N THR A 105 -15.42 -11.86 15.11
CA THR A 105 -15.57 -10.99 16.28
C THR A 105 -16.53 -9.84 16.00
N LEU A 106 -17.32 -9.47 17.01
CA LEU A 106 -18.07 -8.23 17.07
C LEU A 106 -17.31 -7.19 17.90
N ALA A 107 -17.15 -5.98 17.35
CA ALA A 107 -16.43 -4.86 17.97
C ALA A 107 -14.98 -5.20 18.41
N GLY A 108 -14.40 -6.28 17.86
CA GLY A 108 -13.07 -6.77 18.20
C GLY A 108 -12.94 -7.51 19.53
N THR A 109 -14.01 -7.60 20.33
CA THR A 109 -13.94 -8.13 21.70
C THR A 109 -14.87 -9.30 21.95
N VAL A 110 -16.04 -9.35 21.29
CA VAL A 110 -17.02 -10.43 21.46
C VAL A 110 -16.76 -11.49 20.41
N GLY A 111 -16.47 -12.72 20.83
CA GLY A 111 -16.34 -13.87 19.94
C GLY A 111 -17.65 -14.18 19.23
N VAL A 112 -17.59 -14.49 17.93
CA VAL A 112 -18.77 -14.84 17.13
C VAL A 112 -18.50 -16.10 16.32
N ARG A 113 -19.42 -17.06 16.42
CA ARG A 113 -19.41 -18.29 15.60
C ARG A 113 -20.78 -18.51 14.99
N GLY A 114 -20.85 -19.19 13.85
CA GLY A 114 -22.14 -19.38 13.22
C GLY A 114 -22.17 -20.23 11.97
N LEU A 115 -23.37 -20.35 11.43
CA LEU A 115 -23.69 -21.07 10.19
C LEU A 115 -24.46 -20.15 9.26
N LEU A 116 -24.13 -20.20 7.97
CA LEU A 116 -24.86 -19.56 6.89
C LEU A 116 -25.37 -20.64 5.93
N PHE A 117 -26.67 -20.66 5.72
CA PHE A 117 -27.34 -21.64 4.86
C PHE A 117 -27.50 -21.10 3.43
N LYS A 118 -27.75 -22.02 2.49
CA LYS A 118 -27.88 -21.71 1.05
C LYS A 118 -29.02 -20.74 0.74
N ASP A 119 -30.06 -20.73 1.56
CA ASP A 119 -31.22 -19.84 1.46
C ASP A 119 -30.96 -18.43 2.03
N GLY A 120 -29.75 -18.17 2.54
CA GLY A 120 -29.36 -16.90 3.17
C GLY A 120 -29.73 -16.79 4.65
N SER A 121 -30.41 -17.79 5.22
CA SER A 121 -30.66 -17.87 6.65
C SER A 121 -29.35 -18.07 7.41
N SER A 122 -29.24 -17.53 8.62
CA SER A 122 -28.04 -17.67 9.44
C SER A 122 -28.32 -17.90 10.91
N ILE A 123 -27.37 -18.55 11.58
CA ILE A 123 -27.35 -18.70 13.03
C ILE A 123 -25.99 -18.17 13.49
N LEU A 124 -26.00 -17.21 14.40
CA LEU A 124 -24.81 -16.63 15.02
C LEU A 124 -24.89 -16.85 16.53
N VAL A 125 -23.78 -17.18 17.14
CA VAL A 125 -23.60 -17.33 18.58
C VAL A 125 -22.57 -16.29 19.00
N PHE A 126 -22.96 -15.42 19.92
CA PHE A 126 -22.14 -14.34 20.45
C PHE A 126 -21.70 -14.71 21.87
N ASP A 127 -20.39 -14.75 22.08
CA ASP A 127 -19.77 -15.08 23.36
C ASP A 127 -19.81 -13.85 24.28
N VAL A 128 -20.99 -13.54 24.81
CA VAL A 128 -21.23 -12.45 25.78
C VAL A 128 -21.34 -13.05 27.18
N GLU A 129 -20.61 -12.50 28.15
CA GLU A 129 -20.70 -12.95 29.55
C GLU A 129 -21.93 -12.34 30.25
N PRO A 130 -22.58 -13.08 31.19
CA PRO A 130 -22.24 -14.41 31.70
C PRO A 130 -22.83 -15.56 30.88
N GLN A 131 -23.72 -15.30 29.93
CA GLN A 131 -24.38 -16.31 29.11
C GLN A 131 -24.49 -15.85 27.65
N GLY A 132 -24.02 -16.68 26.73
CA GLY A 132 -23.96 -16.35 25.30
C GLY A 132 -25.35 -16.12 24.68
N ILE A 133 -25.39 -15.34 23.61
CA ILE A 133 -26.62 -14.98 22.91
C ILE A 133 -26.66 -15.65 21.54
N ILE A 134 -27.80 -16.26 21.18
CA ILE A 134 -27.99 -16.86 19.86
C ILE A 134 -28.84 -15.93 18.99
N GLY A 135 -28.27 -15.45 17.89
CA GLY A 135 -28.94 -14.68 16.85
C GLY A 135 -29.37 -15.58 15.69
N ARG A 136 -30.66 -15.58 15.36
CA ARG A 136 -31.15 -16.17 14.10
C ARG A 136 -31.40 -15.06 13.11
N GLY A 137 -30.79 -15.13 11.93
CA GLY A 137 -30.86 -14.13 10.89
C GLY A 137 -31.58 -14.63 9.64
N LYS A 138 -32.27 -13.72 8.98
CA LYS A 138 -32.80 -13.89 7.62
C LYS A 138 -32.21 -12.82 6.70
N PRO A 139 -32.09 -13.10 5.40
CA PRO A 139 -31.72 -12.09 4.43
C PRO A 139 -32.83 -11.03 4.34
N GLY A 140 -32.45 -9.77 4.37
CA GLY A 140 -33.31 -8.62 4.11
C GLY A 140 -32.91 -7.88 2.84
N GLU A 141 -33.55 -6.75 2.58
CA GLU A 141 -33.23 -5.88 1.45
C GLU A 141 -31.80 -5.29 1.57
N ALA A 142 -31.21 -4.92 0.43
CA ALA A 142 -29.94 -4.18 0.36
C ALA A 142 -28.76 -4.80 1.15
N ARG A 143 -28.60 -6.13 1.13
CA ARG A 143 -27.48 -6.87 1.77
C ARG A 143 -27.45 -6.76 3.30
N MET A 144 -28.62 -6.57 3.90
CA MET A 144 -28.81 -6.59 5.35
C MET A 144 -29.18 -8.00 5.82
N LEU A 145 -28.54 -8.49 6.88
CA LEU A 145 -29.06 -9.59 7.69
C LEU A 145 -29.83 -9.00 8.86
N SER A 146 -30.98 -9.57 9.19
CA SER A 146 -31.73 -9.14 10.37
C SER A 146 -32.38 -10.31 11.05
N GLY A 147 -32.64 -10.15 12.34
CA GLY A 147 -33.40 -11.16 13.04
C GLY A 147 -33.45 -10.93 14.53
N VAL A 148 -33.57 -12.03 15.27
CA VAL A 148 -33.86 -12.01 16.71
C VAL A 148 -32.78 -12.71 17.51
N PHE A 149 -32.55 -12.22 18.72
CA PHE A 149 -31.73 -12.88 19.74
C PHE A 149 -32.60 -13.63 20.74
N PHE A 150 -32.06 -14.74 21.23
CA PHE A 150 -32.58 -15.48 22.37
C PHE A 150 -31.45 -15.69 23.39
N GLY A 151 -31.71 -15.29 24.63
CA GLY A 151 -30.97 -15.76 25.79
C GLY A 151 -31.32 -17.23 26.09
N PRO A 152 -30.44 -17.97 26.78
CA PRO A 152 -30.58 -19.42 26.97
C PRO A 152 -31.67 -19.84 27.98
N ASP A 153 -32.27 -18.91 28.74
CA ASP A 153 -33.29 -19.23 29.73
C ASP A 153 -34.68 -19.47 29.11
N ILE A 154 -35.09 -20.74 29.10
CA ILE A 154 -36.40 -21.25 28.63
C ILE A 154 -37.62 -20.75 29.43
N GLY A 155 -37.44 -19.90 30.46
CA GLY A 155 -38.51 -19.38 31.32
C GLY A 155 -38.72 -17.86 31.28
N GLY A 156 -37.99 -17.13 30.42
CA GLY A 156 -38.09 -15.65 30.35
C GLY A 156 -36.79 -14.92 29.99
N GLY A 157 -35.85 -15.59 29.31
CA GLY A 157 -34.55 -15.02 28.94
C GLY A 157 -34.64 -13.83 27.99
N ASP A 158 -33.51 -13.12 27.85
CA ASP A 158 -33.39 -11.93 27.02
C ASP A 158 -33.82 -12.20 25.57
N ARG A 159 -34.64 -11.31 25.01
CA ARG A 159 -35.00 -11.30 23.59
C ARG A 159 -34.66 -9.95 23.02
N GLY A 160 -34.23 -9.94 21.77
CA GLY A 160 -33.84 -8.72 21.09
C GLY A 160 -33.98 -8.82 19.59
N THR A 161 -33.75 -7.70 18.92
CA THR A 161 -33.65 -7.63 17.47
C THR A 161 -32.27 -7.17 17.06
N TRP A 162 -31.85 -7.54 15.85
CA TRP A 162 -30.60 -7.07 15.28
C TRP A 162 -30.66 -6.89 13.78
N THR A 163 -29.75 -6.05 13.32
CA THR A 163 -29.42 -5.85 11.92
C THR A 163 -27.91 -5.90 11.73
N ALA A 164 -27.47 -6.40 10.57
CA ALA A 164 -26.08 -6.41 10.14
C ALA A 164 -26.04 -6.04 8.65
N THR A 165 -25.56 -4.85 8.34
CA THR A 165 -25.48 -4.37 6.96
C THR A 165 -24.09 -4.61 6.40
N LEU A 166 -23.98 -5.31 5.27
CA LEU A 166 -22.68 -5.58 4.66
C LEU A 166 -21.97 -4.27 4.36
N GLN A 167 -20.79 -4.07 4.94
CA GLN A 167 -19.95 -2.93 4.60
C GLN A 167 -19.31 -3.22 3.24
N ALA A 168 -19.25 -2.20 2.38
CA ALA A 168 -18.45 -2.28 1.17
C ALA A 168 -17.03 -2.70 1.57
N ALA A 169 -16.45 -3.66 0.84
CA ALA A 169 -15.05 -3.99 1.01
C ALA A 169 -14.25 -2.68 0.93
N PRO A 170 -13.25 -2.46 1.79
CA PRO A 170 -12.32 -1.35 1.61
C PRO A 170 -11.82 -1.37 0.17
N PRO A 171 -11.61 -0.21 -0.48
CA PRO A 171 -11.01 -0.18 -1.81
C PRO A 171 -9.76 -1.04 -1.81
N ALA A 172 -9.62 -1.93 -2.79
CA ALA A 172 -8.40 -2.72 -2.94
C ALA A 172 -7.21 -1.75 -2.92
N GLU A 173 -6.22 -2.02 -2.06
CA GLU A 173 -5.07 -1.14 -1.94
C GLU A 173 -4.42 -0.99 -3.31
N ALA A 174 -4.22 0.26 -3.75
CA ALA A 174 -3.69 0.53 -5.08
C ALA A 174 -2.34 -0.20 -5.24
N PRO A 175 -2.11 -0.90 -6.37
CA PRO A 175 -0.87 -1.63 -6.57
C PRO A 175 0.32 -0.68 -6.43
N LYS A 176 1.36 -1.11 -5.71
CA LYS A 176 2.52 -0.28 -5.38
C LYS A 176 3.77 -0.68 -6.17
N SER A 177 4.71 0.25 -6.26
CA SER A 177 6.08 0.08 -6.74
C SER A 177 7.05 0.57 -5.65
N GLY A 178 8.25 -0.01 -5.60
CA GLY A 178 9.33 0.48 -4.76
C GLY A 178 10.23 1.44 -5.53
N ALA A 179 10.57 2.60 -4.96
CA ALA A 179 11.50 3.55 -5.57
C ALA A 179 12.54 4.05 -4.57
N ARG A 180 13.79 4.15 -5.01
CA ARG A 180 14.91 4.72 -4.28
C ARG A 180 15.56 5.81 -5.13
N ALA A 181 15.71 7.01 -4.61
CA ALA A 181 16.43 8.08 -5.26
C ALA A 181 17.91 8.03 -4.86
N LEU A 182 18.81 8.30 -5.80
CA LEU A 182 20.24 8.53 -5.56
C LEU A 182 20.62 9.92 -6.08
N HIS A 183 21.26 10.72 -5.25
CA HIS A 183 21.88 11.96 -5.68
C HIS A 183 23.31 11.70 -6.15
N ALA A 184 23.55 11.73 -7.48
CA ALA A 184 24.82 11.37 -8.10
C ALA A 184 25.48 12.48 -8.95
N SER A 185 24.94 13.71 -8.92
CA SER A 185 25.60 14.93 -9.43
C SER A 185 26.44 15.57 -8.32
N SER A 186 27.70 15.90 -8.58
CA SER A 186 28.58 16.53 -7.59
C SER A 186 28.44 18.04 -7.52
N ASP A 187 27.94 18.67 -8.57
CA ASP A 187 27.92 20.12 -8.79
C ASP A 187 26.55 20.76 -8.45
N THR A 188 25.70 20.04 -7.72
CA THR A 188 24.48 20.60 -7.14
C THR A 188 24.58 20.70 -5.62
N PRO A 189 23.85 21.64 -4.99
CA PRO A 189 23.62 21.58 -3.55
C PRO A 189 22.82 20.32 -3.19
N ALA A 190 22.55 20.14 -1.89
CA ALA A 190 21.55 19.17 -1.45
C ALA A 190 20.23 19.38 -2.21
N VAL A 191 19.52 18.29 -2.47
CA VAL A 191 18.34 18.30 -3.34
C VAL A 191 17.06 17.95 -2.59
N ASP A 192 15.98 18.61 -2.99
CA ASP A 192 14.62 18.24 -2.65
C ASP A 192 13.99 17.38 -3.74
N LEU A 193 13.27 16.35 -3.31
CA LEU A 193 12.53 15.44 -4.19
C LEU A 193 11.04 15.72 -4.04
N LEU A 194 10.38 16.01 -5.16
CA LEU A 194 8.94 16.15 -5.23
C LEU A 194 8.36 15.02 -6.09
N ILE A 195 7.29 14.40 -5.60
CA ILE A 195 6.52 13.39 -6.32
C ILE A 195 5.08 13.89 -6.42
N ASP A 196 4.56 13.99 -7.64
CA ASP A 196 3.25 14.56 -7.95
C ASP A 196 3.02 15.94 -7.32
N GLY A 197 4.07 16.76 -7.26
CA GLY A 197 4.03 18.10 -6.69
C GLY A 197 4.20 18.19 -5.17
N ALA A 198 4.18 17.06 -4.45
CA ALA A 198 4.43 17.03 -3.01
C ALA A 198 5.92 16.76 -2.72
N LYS A 199 6.56 17.60 -1.89
CA LYS A 199 7.91 17.34 -1.37
C LYS A 199 7.89 16.12 -0.46
N VAL A 200 8.75 15.15 -0.75
CA VAL A 200 8.90 13.90 0.03
C VAL A 200 10.24 13.81 0.75
N SER A 201 11.24 14.59 0.35
CA SER A 201 12.57 14.63 0.99
C SER A 201 12.53 15.27 2.38
N PRO A 202 13.58 15.05 3.21
CA PRO A 202 13.73 15.72 4.50
C PRO A 202 13.78 17.24 4.39
N ALA A 203 13.64 17.95 5.52
CA ALA A 203 13.59 19.41 5.55
C ALA A 203 14.78 20.06 4.81
N GLY A 204 16.01 19.56 5.03
CA GLY A 204 17.24 20.04 4.38
C GLY A 204 17.60 19.34 3.05
N GLY A 205 16.69 18.56 2.47
CA GLY A 205 16.99 17.71 1.32
C GLY A 205 17.93 16.56 1.66
N PHE A 206 18.56 15.98 0.65
CA PHE A 206 19.60 14.95 0.80
C PHE A 206 20.80 15.30 -0.08
N ALA A 207 22.00 14.95 0.38
CA ALA A 207 23.28 15.42 -0.18
C ALA A 207 23.81 14.50 -1.29
N PHE A 208 24.81 14.97 -2.03
CA PHE A 208 25.55 14.17 -3.01
C PHE A 208 26.07 12.87 -2.39
N ARG A 209 26.03 11.78 -3.17
CA ARG A 209 26.38 10.39 -2.79
C ARG A 209 25.48 9.76 -1.72
N THR A 210 24.29 10.34 -1.48
CA THR A 210 23.30 9.78 -0.55
C THR A 210 22.02 9.36 -1.27
N THR A 211 21.25 8.48 -0.62
CA THR A 211 19.98 7.98 -1.14
C THR A 211 18.80 8.48 -0.31
N PHE A 212 17.62 8.46 -0.93
CA PHE A 212 16.36 8.69 -0.25
C PHE A 212 15.28 7.69 -0.74
N PRO A 213 14.55 7.01 0.16
CA PRO A 213 14.72 7.04 1.61
C PRO A 213 16.01 6.35 2.03
N ASN A 214 16.64 6.84 3.11
CA ASN A 214 17.86 6.27 3.68
C ASN A 214 17.58 5.29 4.83
N ASN A 215 16.36 4.74 4.92
CA ASN A 215 15.92 3.94 6.06
C ASN A 215 16.23 2.44 5.90
N ALA A 216 16.92 1.87 6.90
CA ALA A 216 17.22 0.44 6.96
C ALA A 216 15.94 -0.44 7.05
N ALA A 217 14.87 0.06 7.66
CA ALA A 217 13.63 -0.69 7.88
C ALA A 217 12.78 -0.92 6.61
N GLY A 218 12.97 -0.11 5.56
CA GLY A 218 12.23 -0.19 4.29
C GLY A 218 12.99 -0.87 3.16
N GLY A 219 14.13 -1.50 3.44
CA GLY A 219 15.07 -1.98 2.41
C GLY A 219 15.63 -0.88 1.52
N GLY A 220 15.53 0.40 1.94
CA GLY A 220 15.93 1.56 1.16
C GLY A 220 14.97 1.99 0.05
N TYR A 221 13.75 1.46 -0.03
CA TYR A 221 12.76 1.83 -1.06
C TYR A 221 11.51 2.48 -0.44
N ALA A 222 11.11 3.62 -1.00
CA ALA A 222 9.80 4.20 -0.75
C ALA A 222 8.73 3.41 -1.51
N GLN A 223 7.61 3.12 -0.85
CA GLN A 223 6.45 2.50 -1.49
C GLN A 223 5.57 3.58 -2.10
N LEU A 224 5.45 3.57 -3.42
CA LEU A 224 4.66 4.53 -4.19
C LEU A 224 3.52 3.81 -4.91
N PRO A 225 2.36 4.46 -5.14
CA PRO A 225 1.39 3.94 -6.08
C PRO A 225 2.05 3.71 -7.45
N SER A 226 1.76 2.56 -8.06
CA SER A 226 2.21 2.26 -9.42
C SER A 226 1.50 3.12 -10.47
N GLY A 227 2.08 3.16 -11.67
CA GLY A 227 1.62 3.98 -12.78
C GLY A 227 2.50 5.20 -13.04
N LYS A 228 1.95 6.19 -13.74
CA LYS A 228 2.65 7.43 -14.07
C LYS A 228 2.82 8.31 -12.83
N ARG A 229 4.05 8.72 -12.55
CA ARG A 229 4.43 9.61 -11.45
C ARG A 229 5.22 10.79 -11.99
N GLN A 230 4.84 12.00 -11.62
CA GLN A 230 5.63 13.19 -11.94
C GLN A 230 6.69 13.36 -10.87
N VAL A 231 7.95 13.40 -11.27
CA VAL A 231 9.09 13.59 -10.38
C VAL A 231 9.78 14.90 -10.72
N LYS A 232 10.07 15.71 -9.69
CA LYS A 232 10.93 16.88 -9.80
C LYS A 232 12.05 16.80 -8.78
N VAL A 233 13.23 17.23 -9.17
CA VAL A 233 14.37 17.41 -8.26
C VAL A 233 14.77 18.87 -8.28
N CYS A 234 14.81 19.47 -7.11
CA CYS A 234 15.00 20.89 -6.91
C CYS A 234 16.18 21.13 -5.97
N ALA A 235 16.83 22.29 -6.07
CA ALA A 235 17.80 22.69 -5.05
C ALA A 235 17.08 22.85 -3.70
N ALA A 236 17.62 22.25 -2.64
CA ALA A 236 16.95 22.14 -1.36
C ALA A 236 16.54 23.51 -0.79
N GLY A 237 15.29 23.61 -0.34
CA GLY A 237 14.73 24.84 0.22
C GLY A 237 14.39 25.92 -0.82
N THR A 238 14.46 25.61 -2.12
CA THR A 238 14.15 26.55 -3.21
C THR A 238 13.05 26.00 -4.13
N THR A 239 12.61 26.82 -5.09
CA THR A 239 11.67 26.42 -6.16
C THR A 239 12.38 26.10 -7.49
N VAL A 240 13.71 26.15 -7.52
CA VAL A 240 14.51 25.90 -8.72
C VAL A 240 14.64 24.40 -8.93
N CYS A 241 13.94 23.88 -9.94
CA CYS A 241 13.84 22.46 -10.23
C CYS A 241 14.44 22.14 -11.61
N PRO A 242 15.77 21.93 -11.72
CA PRO A 242 16.42 21.67 -12.99
C PRO A 242 16.04 20.31 -13.60
N VAL A 243 15.54 19.36 -12.79
CA VAL A 243 15.09 18.05 -13.27
C VAL A 243 13.58 17.93 -13.09
N ALA A 244 12.90 17.58 -14.17
CA ALA A 244 11.50 17.17 -14.17
C ALA A 244 11.30 16.00 -15.14
N ALA A 245 10.65 14.93 -14.68
CA ALA A 245 10.41 13.74 -15.49
C ALA A 245 9.11 13.04 -15.12
N ALA A 246 8.47 12.43 -16.10
CA ALA A 246 7.35 11.52 -15.90
C ALA A 246 7.87 10.08 -15.90
N LEU A 247 7.80 9.40 -14.76
CA LEU A 247 8.22 8.01 -14.60
C LEU A 247 7.00 7.10 -14.69
N ASN A 248 7.14 5.95 -15.37
CA ASN A 248 6.10 4.92 -15.38
C ASN A 248 6.56 3.75 -14.49
N LEU A 249 6.03 3.67 -13.27
CA LEU A 249 6.44 2.69 -12.28
C LEU A 249 5.52 1.46 -12.33
N ALA A 250 6.05 0.30 -12.70
CA ALA A 250 5.28 -0.93 -12.75
C ALA A 250 4.97 -1.48 -11.33
N ALA A 251 3.77 -2.05 -11.17
CA ALA A 251 3.36 -2.70 -9.94
C ALA A 251 4.29 -3.86 -9.57
N GLY A 252 4.68 -3.95 -8.30
CA GLY A 252 5.59 -4.98 -7.78
C GLY A 252 7.06 -4.79 -8.18
N THR A 253 7.40 -3.78 -8.98
CA THR A 253 8.76 -3.52 -9.43
C THR A 253 9.47 -2.53 -8.52
N ARG A 254 10.79 -2.73 -8.33
CA ARG A 254 11.68 -1.80 -7.63
C ARG A 254 12.53 -1.00 -8.62
N TYR A 255 12.76 0.26 -8.32
CA TYR A 255 13.57 1.15 -9.13
C TYR A 255 14.59 1.93 -8.29
N THR A 256 15.81 2.06 -8.78
CA THR A 256 16.74 3.11 -8.35
C THR A 256 16.74 4.21 -9.41
N VAL A 257 16.44 5.44 -9.01
CA VAL A 257 16.45 6.63 -9.86
C VAL A 257 17.61 7.51 -9.42
N ALA A 258 18.69 7.51 -10.19
CA ALA A 258 19.86 8.33 -9.91
C ALA A 258 19.79 9.64 -10.72
N VAL A 259 19.96 10.79 -10.08
CA VAL A 259 20.19 12.04 -10.81
C VAL A 259 21.67 12.17 -11.08
N ILE A 260 22.04 12.11 -12.36
CA ILE A 260 23.42 12.19 -12.88
C ILE A 260 23.59 13.45 -13.74
N GLY A 261 24.83 13.81 -14.06
CA GLY A 261 25.15 14.96 -14.89
C GLY A 261 25.54 16.19 -14.07
N THR A 262 25.62 17.32 -14.76
CA THR A 262 26.03 18.63 -14.23
C THR A 262 24.90 19.67 -14.36
N LEU A 263 24.78 20.53 -13.36
CA LEU A 263 23.90 21.70 -13.32
C LEU A 263 24.34 22.79 -14.29
N SER A 264 25.66 23.02 -14.40
CA SER A 264 26.24 24.03 -15.29
C SER A 264 26.77 23.37 -16.57
N PRO A 265 26.30 23.77 -17.76
CA PRO A 265 26.84 23.31 -19.04
C PRO A 265 28.31 23.72 -19.26
N ASP A 266 28.73 24.79 -18.59
CA ASP A 266 30.05 25.41 -18.76
C ASP A 266 31.15 24.77 -17.89
N ASP A 267 30.76 23.94 -16.92
CA ASP A 267 31.67 23.16 -16.07
C ASP A 267 32.36 22.03 -16.86
N ASP A 268 31.94 21.82 -18.11
CA ASP A 268 32.39 20.75 -19.00
C ASP A 268 33.54 21.15 -19.95
N HIS A 269 34.19 22.31 -19.73
CA HIS A 269 35.25 22.84 -20.60
C HIS A 269 34.89 22.76 -22.11
N GLY A 270 33.61 22.94 -22.44
CA GLY A 270 33.11 23.16 -23.79
C GLY A 270 33.16 21.97 -24.77
N LYS A 271 33.29 20.71 -24.31
CA LYS A 271 33.41 19.57 -25.24
C LYS A 271 32.17 18.68 -25.36
N THR A 272 31.43 18.37 -24.28
CA THR A 272 30.25 17.48 -24.33
C THR A 272 29.25 17.70 -23.17
N PRO A 273 28.38 18.72 -23.21
CA PRO A 273 27.51 19.04 -22.07
C PRO A 273 26.70 17.82 -21.59
N ARG A 274 26.74 17.56 -20.27
CA ARG A 274 26.02 16.45 -19.62
C ARG A 274 24.95 17.00 -18.66
N PRO A 275 23.81 17.50 -19.17
CA PRO A 275 22.80 18.11 -18.30
C PRO A 275 22.25 17.12 -17.28
N LEU A 276 21.84 17.65 -16.12
CA LEU A 276 21.15 16.88 -15.09
C LEU A 276 20.01 16.04 -15.67
N THR A 277 20.12 14.72 -15.51
CA THR A 277 19.18 13.75 -16.09
C THR A 277 18.89 12.64 -15.08
N PRO A 278 17.64 12.17 -14.96
CA PRO A 278 17.34 10.97 -14.19
C PRO A 278 17.73 9.71 -14.97
N LEU A 279 18.68 8.94 -14.44
CA LEU A 279 18.97 7.57 -14.84
C LEU A 279 18.07 6.61 -14.05
N VAL A 280 17.10 6.00 -14.74
CA VAL A 280 16.10 5.11 -14.14
C VAL A 280 16.54 3.66 -14.36
N LEU A 281 16.80 2.96 -13.26
CA LEU A 281 17.22 1.56 -13.27
C LEU A 281 16.14 0.70 -12.62
N GLN A 282 15.76 -0.39 -13.28
CA GLN A 282 14.92 -1.42 -12.67
C GLN A 282 15.81 -2.33 -11.82
N ASP A 283 15.46 -2.48 -10.55
CA ASP A 283 16.25 -3.26 -9.60
C ASP A 283 15.70 -4.69 -9.50
N SER A 284 16.60 -5.65 -9.32
CA SER A 284 16.23 -7.04 -9.13
C SER A 284 16.31 -7.41 -7.65
N ALA A 285 15.23 -7.97 -7.12
CA ALA A 285 15.25 -8.67 -5.83
C ALA A 285 15.53 -10.17 -5.98
N ALA A 286 15.68 -10.67 -7.22
CA ALA A 286 15.85 -12.09 -7.49
C ALA A 286 17.27 -12.52 -7.10
N SER A 287 17.42 -13.03 -5.89
CA SER A 287 18.66 -13.58 -5.35
C SER A 287 18.97 -14.96 -5.92
N LYS A 288 20.23 -15.24 -6.20
CA LYS A 288 20.73 -16.60 -6.48
C LYS A 288 21.36 -17.20 -5.21
N PRO A 289 20.88 -18.36 -4.71
CA PRO A 289 21.33 -18.90 -3.41
C PRO A 289 22.83 -19.15 -3.31
N ASP A 290 23.51 -19.39 -4.44
CA ASP A 290 24.91 -19.79 -4.55
C ASP A 290 25.83 -18.68 -5.12
N LYS A 291 25.27 -17.52 -5.46
CA LYS A 291 26.01 -16.39 -6.07
C LYS A 291 25.65 -15.07 -5.42
N ALA A 292 26.59 -14.14 -5.44
CA ALA A 292 26.28 -12.72 -5.34
C ALA A 292 25.91 -12.20 -6.74
N GLN A 293 25.11 -11.13 -6.81
CA GLN A 293 24.85 -10.42 -8.06
C GLN A 293 25.27 -8.97 -7.91
N VAL A 294 26.00 -8.46 -8.90
CA VAL A 294 26.51 -7.09 -8.89
C VAL A 294 26.16 -6.43 -10.21
N ARG A 295 25.56 -5.25 -10.14
CA ARG A 295 25.42 -4.32 -11.26
C ARG A 295 26.32 -3.11 -11.03
N LEU A 296 27.10 -2.75 -12.02
CA LEU A 296 27.93 -1.55 -12.02
C LEU A 296 27.26 -0.48 -12.86
N VAL A 297 27.32 0.77 -12.42
CA VAL A 297 26.73 1.92 -13.10
C VAL A 297 27.78 3.02 -13.19
N HIS A 298 27.98 3.55 -14.39
CA HIS A 298 28.83 4.70 -14.59
C HIS A 298 28.01 6.00 -14.49
N ALA A 299 28.13 6.70 -13.37
CA ALA A 299 27.39 7.93 -13.08
C ALA A 299 28.28 9.19 -12.98
N ALA A 300 29.60 9.06 -13.09
CA ALA A 300 30.53 10.19 -13.09
C ALA A 300 30.45 10.99 -14.40
N ALA A 301 30.04 12.25 -14.33
CA ALA A 301 29.85 13.14 -15.45
C ALA A 301 31.14 13.89 -15.88
N THR A 302 32.21 13.84 -15.07
CA THR A 302 33.49 14.47 -15.40
C THR A 302 33.98 14.07 -16.80
N PRO A 303 34.30 15.00 -17.72
CA PRO A 303 34.71 14.70 -19.10
C PRO A 303 35.86 13.70 -19.25
N ALA A 304 36.87 13.80 -18.37
CA ALA A 304 38.02 12.90 -18.38
C ALA A 304 37.63 11.44 -18.09
N ALA A 305 36.47 11.21 -17.48
CA ALA A 305 35.89 9.91 -17.19
C ALA A 305 34.71 9.58 -18.13
N ASN A 306 34.71 10.04 -19.39
CA ASN A 306 33.66 9.66 -20.34
C ASN A 306 33.61 8.14 -20.61
N LEU A 307 34.80 7.53 -20.66
CA LEU A 307 35.03 6.10 -20.73
C LEU A 307 35.91 5.72 -19.55
N VAL A 308 35.69 4.54 -18.98
CA VAL A 308 36.56 3.98 -17.94
C VAL A 308 36.74 2.49 -18.13
N ASP A 309 37.85 1.96 -17.64
CA ASP A 309 38.08 0.52 -17.58
C ASP A 309 37.82 0.01 -16.16
N VAL A 310 37.06 -1.08 -16.05
CA VAL A 310 36.70 -1.68 -14.77
C VAL A 310 37.43 -3.01 -14.57
N TYR A 311 38.15 -3.11 -13.47
CA TYR A 311 38.85 -4.32 -13.03
C TYR A 311 38.14 -4.90 -11.82
N VAL A 312 37.82 -6.19 -11.88
CA VAL A 312 37.26 -6.95 -10.76
C VAL A 312 38.23 -8.08 -10.47
N THR A 313 38.91 -8.00 -9.33
CA THR A 313 40.00 -8.94 -8.96
C THR A 313 39.88 -9.41 -7.53
N ALA A 314 40.74 -10.35 -7.12
CA ALA A 314 41.03 -10.56 -5.71
C ALA A 314 41.67 -9.30 -5.09
N PRO A 315 41.53 -9.07 -3.77
CA PRO A 315 42.17 -7.95 -3.09
C PRO A 315 43.69 -7.96 -3.25
N GLY A 316 44.27 -6.82 -3.60
CA GLY A 316 45.72 -6.63 -3.74
C GLY A 316 46.33 -7.20 -5.02
N ALA A 317 45.55 -7.84 -5.90
CA ALA A 317 46.07 -8.34 -7.18
C ALA A 317 46.62 -7.21 -8.06
N ASP A 318 47.70 -7.43 -8.81
CA ASP A 318 48.25 -6.42 -9.73
C ASP A 318 47.43 -6.35 -11.03
N ILE A 319 46.95 -5.16 -11.40
CA ILE A 319 46.20 -4.93 -12.66
C ILE A 319 47.10 -4.62 -13.86
N GLY A 320 48.41 -4.44 -13.64
CA GLY A 320 49.36 -4.01 -14.68
C GLY A 320 49.38 -4.92 -15.91
N LYS A 321 49.12 -6.21 -15.75
CA LYS A 321 49.08 -7.21 -16.83
C LYS A 321 47.71 -7.84 -17.06
N ILE A 322 46.68 -7.40 -16.33
CA ILE A 322 45.33 -7.94 -16.41
C ILE A 322 44.51 -7.09 -17.38
N SER A 323 43.69 -7.72 -18.23
CA SER A 323 42.69 -7.01 -19.03
C SER A 323 41.49 -6.62 -18.17
N PRO A 324 40.85 -5.47 -18.42
CA PRO A 324 39.67 -5.08 -17.65
C PRO A 324 38.52 -6.08 -17.86
N ALA A 325 37.71 -6.24 -16.83
CA ALA A 325 36.47 -7.02 -16.89
C ALA A 325 35.43 -6.32 -17.77
N ILE A 326 35.43 -4.98 -17.78
CA ILE A 326 34.65 -4.14 -18.69
C ILE A 326 35.59 -3.06 -19.23
N ALA A 327 35.89 -3.13 -20.52
CA ALA A 327 36.65 -2.09 -21.22
C ALA A 327 35.71 -0.98 -21.71
N ASP A 328 36.21 0.25 -21.79
CA ASP A 328 35.52 1.39 -22.39
C ASP A 328 34.08 1.58 -21.87
N PHE A 329 33.89 1.40 -20.56
CA PHE A 329 32.60 1.50 -19.93
C PHE A 329 32.12 2.95 -20.01
N GLN A 330 30.99 3.16 -20.70
CA GLN A 330 30.51 4.49 -21.05
C GLN A 330 29.70 5.13 -19.92
N TYR A 331 29.81 6.45 -19.78
CA TYR A 331 28.89 7.24 -18.94
C TYR A 331 27.41 6.92 -19.22
N SER A 332 26.59 6.91 -18.16
CA SER A 332 25.15 6.63 -18.19
C SER A 332 24.80 5.21 -18.66
N LYS A 333 25.76 4.27 -18.59
CA LYS A 333 25.51 2.84 -18.80
C LYS A 333 25.60 2.06 -17.51
N ASP A 334 24.89 0.94 -17.50
CA ASP A 334 25.02 -0.11 -16.49
C ASP A 334 25.48 -1.43 -17.13
N SER A 335 26.12 -2.28 -16.34
CA SER A 335 26.64 -3.57 -16.79
C SER A 335 25.58 -4.66 -16.92
N GLY A 336 24.33 -4.41 -16.51
CA GLY A 336 23.42 -5.45 -16.07
C GLY A 336 23.91 -6.15 -14.79
N TYR A 337 23.11 -7.10 -14.27
CA TYR A 337 23.51 -7.89 -13.11
C TYR A 337 24.42 -9.05 -13.51
N LEU A 338 25.66 -9.00 -13.03
CA LEU A 338 26.67 -10.02 -13.21
C LEU A 338 26.68 -10.98 -12.00
N PRO A 339 26.52 -12.30 -12.21
CA PRO A 339 26.64 -13.28 -11.13
C PRO A 339 28.11 -13.52 -10.80
N LEU A 340 28.46 -13.42 -9.52
CA LEU A 340 29.80 -13.70 -9.00
C LEU A 340 29.72 -14.78 -7.92
N PRO A 341 30.71 -15.70 -7.84
CA PRO A 341 30.88 -16.52 -6.65
C PRO A 341 30.95 -15.65 -5.38
N PRO A 342 30.44 -16.14 -4.24
CA PRO A 342 30.70 -15.47 -2.97
C PRO A 342 32.21 -15.46 -2.68
N GLY A 343 32.71 -14.37 -2.12
CA GLY A 343 34.14 -14.18 -1.86
C GLY A 343 34.53 -12.72 -1.67
N ASP A 344 35.83 -12.49 -1.45
CA ASP A 344 36.40 -11.16 -1.35
C ASP A 344 36.88 -10.68 -2.73
N TYR A 345 36.46 -9.47 -3.09
CA TYR A 345 36.78 -8.81 -4.34
C TYR A 345 37.36 -7.42 -4.08
N GLN A 346 38.05 -6.89 -5.07
CA GLN A 346 38.42 -5.49 -5.16
C GLN A 346 38.06 -4.99 -6.55
N VAL A 347 37.30 -3.91 -6.60
CA VAL A 347 36.92 -3.21 -7.83
C VAL A 347 37.81 -1.99 -7.97
N ARG A 348 38.52 -1.90 -9.09
CA ARG A 348 39.32 -0.73 -9.45
C ARG A 348 38.86 -0.20 -10.79
N ILE A 349 38.72 1.11 -10.87
CA ILE A 349 38.33 1.81 -12.10
C ILE A 349 39.51 2.68 -12.51
N THR A 350 39.89 2.62 -13.79
CA THR A 350 40.97 3.41 -14.35
C THR A 350 40.48 4.31 -15.48
N LEU A 351 41.26 5.34 -15.81
CA LEU A 351 41.10 6.07 -17.07
C LEU A 351 41.26 5.11 -18.26
N PRO A 352 40.57 5.37 -19.39
CA PRO A 352 40.45 4.40 -20.47
C PRO A 352 41.81 4.14 -21.11
N HIS A 353 42.11 2.86 -21.34
CA HIS A 353 43.37 2.39 -21.90
C HIS A 353 44.62 2.74 -21.06
N THR A 354 44.44 3.07 -19.78
CA THR A 354 45.54 3.30 -18.83
C THR A 354 45.44 2.33 -17.65
N LYS A 355 46.44 2.38 -16.74
CA LYS A 355 46.39 1.69 -15.43
C LYS A 355 46.29 2.67 -14.26
N THR A 356 46.01 3.94 -14.55
CA THR A 356 45.87 4.98 -13.53
C THR A 356 44.55 4.79 -12.81
N VAL A 357 44.60 4.27 -11.59
CA VAL A 357 43.41 4.03 -10.76
C VAL A 357 42.82 5.35 -10.28
N VAL A 358 41.53 5.55 -10.55
CA VAL A 358 40.76 6.72 -10.13
C VAL A 358 39.71 6.40 -9.07
N ILE A 359 39.25 5.14 -9.01
CA ILE A 359 38.44 4.60 -7.92
C ILE A 359 39.05 3.27 -7.50
N ASP A 360 39.21 3.09 -6.19
CA ASP A 360 39.52 1.80 -5.57
C ASP A 360 38.48 1.54 -4.48
N SER A 361 37.74 0.43 -4.60
CA SER A 361 36.75 0.04 -3.60
C SER A 361 37.36 -0.45 -2.29
N GLY A 362 38.67 -0.76 -2.28
CA GLY A 362 39.26 -1.63 -1.29
C GLY A 362 38.62 -3.02 -1.33
N LYS A 363 38.72 -3.75 -0.21
CA LYS A 363 38.17 -5.10 -0.08
C LYS A 363 36.64 -5.05 0.07
N LEU A 364 35.94 -5.73 -0.82
CA LEU A 364 34.49 -5.96 -0.80
C LEU A 364 34.20 -7.43 -0.58
N SER A 365 33.48 -7.77 0.49
CA SER A 365 33.03 -9.13 0.76
C SER A 365 31.64 -9.35 0.17
N LEU A 366 31.55 -10.19 -0.86
CA LEU A 366 30.29 -10.53 -1.53
C LEU A 366 29.75 -11.85 -0.96
N MET A 367 28.52 -11.80 -0.42
CA MET A 367 27.84 -12.96 0.14
C MET A 367 26.86 -13.56 -0.85
N ALA A 368 26.68 -14.88 -0.78
CA ALA A 368 25.70 -15.58 -1.60
C ALA A 368 24.28 -15.09 -1.30
N GLY A 369 23.43 -15.01 -2.32
CA GLY A 369 22.07 -14.52 -2.20
C GLY A 369 21.94 -13.01 -2.07
N LYS A 370 23.03 -12.23 -2.13
CA LYS A 370 22.96 -10.76 -2.08
C LYS A 370 23.02 -10.14 -3.47
N VAL A 371 22.22 -9.09 -3.67
CA VAL A 371 22.14 -8.33 -4.92
C VAL A 371 22.55 -6.89 -4.65
N PHE A 372 23.53 -6.40 -5.41
CA PHE A 372 24.11 -5.08 -5.24
C PHE A 372 24.09 -4.28 -6.54
N THR A 373 23.92 -2.97 -6.41
CA THR A 373 24.20 -2.00 -7.46
C THR A 373 25.26 -1.02 -6.95
N ALA A 374 26.36 -0.86 -7.69
CA ALA A 374 27.43 0.10 -7.37
C ALA A 374 27.48 1.20 -8.44
N PHE A 375 27.48 2.46 -7.99
CA PHE A 375 27.58 3.63 -8.85
C PHE A 375 28.97 4.24 -8.71
N ALA A 376 29.70 4.39 -9.82
CA ALA A 376 30.89 5.24 -9.89
C ALA A 376 30.44 6.70 -10.10
N VAL A 377 30.84 7.61 -9.22
CA VAL A 377 30.35 9.01 -9.18
C VAL A 377 31.52 9.99 -9.15
N ASP A 378 31.25 11.24 -9.53
CA ASP A 378 32.23 12.32 -9.57
C ASP A 378 32.88 12.59 -8.20
N PRO A 379 34.03 13.29 -8.17
CA PRO A 379 34.65 13.73 -6.93
C PRO A 379 33.72 14.57 -6.05
N LEU A 380 34.00 14.61 -4.74
CA LEU A 380 33.34 15.60 -3.88
C LEU A 380 33.76 17.01 -4.33
N PRO A 381 32.90 18.03 -4.18
CA PRO A 381 33.27 19.42 -4.45
C PRO A 381 34.62 19.79 -3.81
N GLY A 382 35.53 20.35 -4.61
CA GLY A 382 36.87 20.74 -4.17
C GLY A 382 37.89 19.59 -4.02
N THR A 383 37.55 18.37 -4.45
CA THR A 383 38.44 17.20 -4.42
C THR A 383 38.68 16.64 -5.82
N GLN A 384 39.70 15.80 -5.99
CA GLN A 384 40.01 15.13 -7.27
C GLN A 384 39.67 13.64 -7.26
N ALA A 385 39.36 13.06 -6.09
CA ALA A 385 39.13 11.64 -5.94
C ALA A 385 37.67 11.28 -6.25
N PHE A 386 37.47 10.51 -7.32
CA PHE A 386 36.18 9.93 -7.66
C PHE A 386 35.65 9.03 -6.53
N GLY A 387 34.34 8.82 -6.51
CA GLY A 387 33.67 8.03 -5.48
C GLY A 387 32.95 6.82 -6.00
N ALA A 388 32.52 5.96 -5.08
CA ALA A 388 31.56 4.91 -5.34
C ALA A 388 30.43 4.94 -4.31
N VAL A 389 29.21 4.63 -4.75
CA VAL A 389 28.04 4.39 -3.89
C VAL A 389 27.58 2.96 -4.08
N LEU A 390 27.64 2.16 -3.01
CA LEU A 390 27.19 0.77 -3.02
C LEU A 390 25.81 0.65 -2.38
N LEU A 391 24.87 0.09 -3.12
CA LEU A 391 23.50 -0.14 -2.69
C LEU A 391 23.17 -1.64 -2.71
N GLN A 392 22.45 -2.11 -1.69
CA GLN A 392 21.88 -3.46 -1.68
C GLN A 392 20.42 -3.39 -2.16
N ASP A 393 20.02 -4.30 -3.04
CA ASP A 393 18.71 -4.28 -3.72
C ASP A 393 17.70 -5.27 -3.11
N ASN A 394 18.17 -6.23 -2.31
CA ASN A 394 17.38 -7.31 -1.72
C ASN A 394 17.47 -7.46 -0.20
#